data_AF-A0A2A4T017-F1
#
_entry.id   AF-A0A2A4T017-F1
#
_cell.length_a   1.000
_cell.length_b   1.000
_cell.length_c   1.000
_cell.angle_alpha   90.00
_cell.angle_beta   90.00
_cell.angle_gamma   90.00
#
_symmetry.space_group_name_H-M   'P 1'
#
loop_
_entity.id
_entity.type
_entity.pdbx_description
1 polymer ?
#
loop_
_entity_poly.entity_id
_entity_poly.type
_entity_poly.pdbx_seq_one_letter_code
_entity_poly.pdbx_strand_id
1 'polypeptide(L)'
;MPKSAFSKKEKTNSKFTQSVFIPDSTQAVTASDHGDILVWDISLIVDGIAQPNEKRLIKVVTVNQNNNQINILTIHNQYLVTGNNDGSIRFYDYQF
;
A
#
# COMPACT_ATOMS: atom_id res chain seq x y z
N MET A 1 -25.27 2.86 -9.26
CA MET A 1 -24.49 3.01 -8.01
C MET A 1 -23.33 3.96 -8.31
N PRO A 2 -23.21 5.14 -7.68
CA PRO A 2 -22.19 6.12 -8.05
C PRO A 2 -20.80 5.69 -7.55
N LYS A 3 -19.80 5.74 -8.45
CA LYS A 3 -18.38 5.46 -8.18
C LYS A 3 -17.74 6.61 -7.39
N SER A 4 -18.03 6.74 -6.09
CA SER A 4 -17.41 7.77 -5.23
C SER A 4 -16.87 7.20 -3.91
N ALA A 5 -15.81 6.41 -4.00
CA ALA A 5 -14.85 6.11 -2.93
C ALA A 5 -13.70 5.41 -3.68
N PHE A 6 -12.57 6.03 -4.04
CA PHE A 6 -11.48 6.46 -3.16
C PHE A 6 -10.65 7.62 -3.78
N SER A 7 -11.21 8.33 -4.76
CA SER A 7 -10.45 9.37 -5.48
C SER A 7 -10.48 10.71 -4.73
N LYS A 8 -9.62 10.88 -3.73
CA LYS A 8 -9.11 12.22 -3.43
C LYS A 8 -8.21 12.59 -4.61
N LYS A 9 -8.73 13.43 -5.49
CA LYS A 9 -8.24 13.82 -6.83
C LYS A 9 -6.79 14.36 -6.89
N GLU A 10 -6.10 14.45 -5.75
CA GLU A 10 -4.72 14.94 -5.62
C GLU A 10 -3.67 13.81 -5.54
N LYS A 11 -4.05 12.56 -5.21
CA LYS A 11 -3.10 11.42 -5.09
C LYS A 11 -2.76 10.71 -6.41
N THR A 12 -3.26 11.22 -7.55
CA THR A 12 -3.16 10.55 -8.86
C THR A 12 -1.82 10.74 -9.59
N ASN A 13 -0.91 11.56 -9.07
CA ASN A 13 0.44 11.77 -9.65
C ASN A 13 1.57 11.14 -8.83
N SER A 14 1.24 10.36 -7.79
CA SER A 14 2.27 9.66 -7.01
C SER A 14 2.85 8.49 -7.81
N LYS A 15 4.17 8.38 -7.84
CA LYS A 15 4.86 7.22 -8.43
C LYS A 15 5.02 6.14 -7.38
N PHE A 16 4.81 4.90 -7.78
CA PHE A 16 5.08 3.75 -6.93
C PHE A 16 6.57 3.42 -6.97
N THR A 17 7.13 3.12 -5.80
CA THR A 17 8.57 2.90 -5.66
C THR A 17 8.91 1.42 -5.53
N GLN A 18 8.19 0.69 -4.67
CA GLN A 18 8.43 -0.74 -4.43
C GLN A 18 7.17 -1.45 -3.95
N SER A 19 7.08 -2.75 -4.22
CA SER A 19 5.98 -3.61 -3.75
C SER A 19 6.52 -4.88 -3.08
N VAL A 20 5.80 -5.37 -2.06
CA VAL A 20 6.09 -6.63 -1.35
C VAL A 20 4.81 -7.39 -1.04
N PHE A 21 4.91 -8.71 -0.97
CA PHE A 21 3.84 -9.56 -0.41
C PHE A 21 4.02 -9.70 1.09
N ILE A 22 2.91 -9.68 1.84
CA ILE A 22 2.92 -9.99 3.27
C ILE A 22 2.97 -11.52 3.42
N PRO A 23 3.94 -12.09 4.16
CA PRO A 23 4.00 -13.54 4.40
C PRO A 23 2.73 -14.08 5.06
N ASP A 24 2.38 -15.33 4.73
CA ASP A 24 1.22 -16.05 5.27
C ASP A 24 -0.12 -15.29 5.14
N SER A 25 -0.21 -14.41 4.14
CA SER A 25 -1.36 -13.53 3.90
C SER A 25 -1.67 -13.43 2.41
N THR A 26 -2.91 -13.04 2.10
CA THR A 26 -3.32 -12.65 0.74
C THR A 26 -3.00 -11.19 0.44
N GLN A 27 -2.33 -10.48 1.34
CA GLN A 27 -2.06 -9.06 1.17
C GLN A 27 -0.74 -8.77 0.45
N ALA A 28 -0.72 -7.64 -0.25
CA ALA A 28 0.48 -7.02 -0.76
C ALA A 28 0.50 -5.54 -0.37
N VAL A 29 1.69 -4.95 -0.29
CA VAL A 29 1.87 -3.54 0.01
C VAL A 29 2.73 -2.90 -1.06
N THR A 30 2.32 -1.72 -1.53
CA THR A 30 3.08 -0.88 -2.48
C THR A 30 3.38 0.46 -1.84
N ALA A 31 4.64 0.88 -1.86
CA ALA A 31 5.08 2.19 -1.39
C ALA A 31 5.01 3.25 -2.50
N SER A 32 4.87 4.51 -2.11
CA SER A 32 4.86 5.67 -2.99
C SER A 32 5.96 6.68 -2.69
N ASP A 33 6.25 7.53 -3.67
CA ASP A 33 7.12 8.70 -3.55
C ASP A 33 6.50 9.85 -2.75
N HIS A 34 5.25 9.73 -2.32
CA HIS A 34 4.54 10.72 -1.50
C HIS A 34 4.38 10.29 -0.04
N GLY A 35 5.07 9.22 0.39
CA GLY A 35 5.01 8.78 1.78
C GLY A 35 3.79 7.94 2.13
N ASP A 36 3.09 7.42 1.12
CA ASP A 36 1.96 6.52 1.31
C ASP A 36 2.37 5.06 1.09
N ILE A 37 1.70 4.16 1.78
CA ILE A 37 1.61 2.74 1.43
C ILE A 37 0.19 2.40 0.99
N LEU A 38 0.09 1.60 -0.06
CA LEU A 38 -1.14 1.07 -0.61
C LEU A 38 -1.23 -0.40 -0.25
N VAL A 39 -2.33 -0.80 0.37
CA VAL A 39 -2.58 -2.17 0.81
C VAL A 39 -3.56 -2.82 -0.16
N TRP A 40 -3.15 -3.96 -0.69
CA TRP A 40 -3.89 -4.72 -1.69
C TRP A 40 -4.29 -6.07 -1.12
N ASP A 41 -5.51 -6.50 -1.38
CA ASP A 41 -5.99 -7.82 -0.96
C ASP A 41 -6.93 -8.43 -2.00
N ILE A 42 -7.11 -9.75 -1.95
CA ILE A 42 -8.04 -10.46 -2.83
C ILE A 42 -9.47 -10.05 -2.46
N SER A 43 -10.22 -9.57 -3.44
CA SER A 43 -11.63 -9.26 -3.24
C SER A 43 -12.46 -10.54 -3.20
N LEU A 44 -13.18 -10.76 -2.10
CA LEU A 44 -14.15 -11.86 -1.99
C LEU A 44 -15.47 -11.56 -2.72
N ILE A 45 -15.65 -10.32 -3.21
CA ILE A 45 -16.86 -9.90 -3.90
C ILE A 45 -16.75 -10.34 -5.37
N VAL A 46 -17.37 -11.49 -5.65
CA VAL A 46 -17.53 -12.05 -7.00
C VAL A 46 -18.73 -11.39 -7.67
N ASP A 47 -18.59 -10.14 -8.11
CA ASP A 47 -19.66 -9.45 -8.88
C ASP A 47 -19.73 -9.93 -10.35
N GLY A 48 -19.34 -11.18 -10.64
CA GLY A 48 -19.38 -11.78 -11.98
C GLY A 48 -18.44 -11.16 -13.03
N ILE A 49 -17.88 -9.98 -12.76
CA ILE A 49 -16.95 -9.23 -13.63
C ILE A 49 -15.49 -9.40 -13.16
N ALA A 50 -15.30 -9.77 -11.89
CA ALA A 50 -13.99 -9.94 -11.25
C ALA A 50 -13.34 -11.27 -11.62
N GLN A 51 -12.05 -11.26 -11.98
CA GLN A 51 -11.29 -12.51 -12.03
C GLN A 51 -11.10 -13.05 -10.61
N PRO A 52 -11.36 -14.34 -10.36
CA PRO A 52 -10.97 -14.98 -9.10
C PRO A 52 -9.48 -14.73 -8.86
N ASN A 53 -9.13 -14.23 -7.66
CA ASN A 53 -7.76 -13.91 -7.23
C ASN A 53 -7.17 -12.56 -7.65
N GLU A 54 -7.97 -11.65 -8.23
CA GLU A 54 -7.52 -10.27 -8.45
C GLU A 54 -7.34 -9.51 -7.12
N LYS A 55 -6.13 -8.96 -6.87
CA LYS A 55 -5.90 -8.08 -5.74
C LYS A 55 -6.39 -6.67 -6.05
N ARG A 56 -7.12 -6.07 -5.11
CA ARG A 56 -7.66 -4.71 -5.20
C ARG A 56 -7.13 -3.86 -4.07
N LEU A 57 -7.07 -2.56 -4.33
CA LEU A 57 -6.72 -1.59 -3.30
C LEU A 57 -7.80 -1.61 -2.22
N ILE A 58 -7.43 -1.98 -1.00
CA ILE A 58 -8.34 -2.00 0.15
C ILE A 58 -8.09 -0.83 1.10
N LYS A 59 -6.85 -0.32 1.16
CA LYS A 59 -6.47 0.75 2.09
C LYS A 59 -5.29 1.56 1.55
N VAL A 60 -5.27 2.85 1.89
CA VAL A 60 -4.11 3.73 1.70
C VAL A 60 -3.75 4.32 3.05
N VAL A 61 -2.49 4.18 3.46
CA VAL A 61 -1.97 4.67 4.75
C VAL A 61 -0.83 5.63 4.49
N THR A 62 -0.94 6.86 5.01
CA THR A 62 0.15 7.84 4.96
C THR A 62 1.10 7.56 6.13
N VAL A 63 2.27 7.03 5.81
CA VAL A 63 3.28 6.63 6.80
C VAL A 63 4.40 7.65 6.94
N ASN A 64 4.61 8.52 5.94
CA ASN A 64 5.48 9.68 6.03
C ASN A 64 4.71 10.98 5.79
N GLN A 65 4.99 11.99 6.62
CA GLN A 65 4.42 13.34 6.45
C GLN A 65 5.21 14.15 5.42
N ASN A 66 4.66 15.30 5.01
CA ASN A 66 5.31 16.27 4.11
C ASN A 66 5.75 15.67 2.76
N ASN A 67 5.00 14.70 2.24
CA ASN A 67 5.28 13.99 0.98
C ASN A 67 6.67 13.36 0.93
N ASN A 68 7.18 12.90 2.07
CA ASN A 68 8.52 12.34 2.11
C ASN A 68 8.53 10.91 1.54
N GLN A 69 9.31 10.71 0.48
CA GLN A 69 9.37 9.47 -0.29
C GLN A 69 9.78 8.26 0.54
N ILE A 70 9.16 7.11 0.22
CA ILE A 70 9.61 5.79 0.65
C ILE A 70 10.51 5.21 -0.44
N ASN A 71 11.80 5.06 -0.15
CA ASN A 71 12.80 4.54 -1.09
C ASN A 71 12.91 3.01 -1.04
N ILE A 72 12.69 2.44 0.15
CA ILE A 72 12.79 1.01 0.39
C ILE A 72 11.53 0.54 1.09
N LEU A 73 10.94 -0.55 0.60
CA LEU A 73 9.88 -1.29 1.25
C LEU A 73 10.28 -2.77 1.30
N THR A 74 10.40 -3.33 2.49
CA THR A 74 10.77 -4.73 2.67
C THR A 74 10.03 -5.38 3.82
N ILE A 75 10.04 -6.71 3.85
CA ILE A 75 9.59 -7.49 4.99
C ILE A 75 10.82 -7.99 5.74
N HIS A 76 10.82 -7.79 7.05
CA HIS A 76 11.84 -8.32 7.94
C HIS A 76 11.17 -8.91 9.17
N ASN A 77 11.24 -10.25 9.28
CA ASN A 77 10.49 -11.02 10.26
C ASN A 77 8.98 -10.69 10.18
N GLN A 78 8.39 -10.27 11.29
CA GLN A 78 6.98 -9.91 11.43
C GLN A 78 6.66 -8.44 11.14
N TYR A 79 7.58 -7.71 10.50
CA TYR A 79 7.44 -6.27 10.27
C TYR A 79 7.52 -5.91 8.79
N LEU A 80 6.69 -4.95 8.42
CA LEU A 80 6.90 -4.14 7.23
C LEU A 80 7.89 -3.03 7.58
N VAL A 81 8.95 -2.90 6.79
CA VAL A 81 10.02 -1.93 7.01
C VAL A 81 10.06 -0.94 5.87
N THR A 82 10.04 0.36 6.21
CA THR A 82 10.23 1.45 5.24
C THR A 82 11.57 2.15 5.47
N GLY A 83 12.33 2.35 4.38
CA GLY A 83 13.47 3.26 4.35
C GLY A 83 13.07 4.55 3.65
N ASN A 84 13.17 5.68 4.34
CA ASN A 84 12.56 6.95 3.92
C ASN A 84 13.62 7.98 3.54
N ASN A 85 13.23 8.98 2.75
CA ASN A 85 14.13 10.03 2.26
C ASN A 85 14.55 11.06 3.35
N ASP A 86 13.95 11.03 4.55
CA ASP A 86 14.44 11.79 5.72
C ASP A 86 15.54 11.05 6.50
N GLY A 87 16.00 9.91 5.99
CA GLY A 87 16.98 9.05 6.65
C GLY A 87 16.40 8.15 7.74
N SER A 88 15.09 8.22 8.02
CA SER A 88 14.44 7.32 8.98
C SER A 88 14.21 5.92 8.40
N ILE A 89 14.31 4.93 9.27
CA ILE A 89 13.80 3.56 9.03
C ILE A 89 12.64 3.34 9.99
N ARG A 90 11.50 2.89 9.46
CA ARG A 90 10.28 2.67 10.26
C ARG A 90 9.82 1.23 10.15
N PHE A 91 9.34 0.70 11.26
CA PHE A 91 8.84 -0.67 11.39
C PHE A 91 7.35 -0.61 11.72
N TYR A 92 6.55 -1.36 10.99
CA TYR A 92 5.12 -1.50 11.22
C TYR A 92 4.79 -2.97 11.41
N ASP A 93 3.95 -3.27 12.39
CA ASP A 93 3.25 -4.55 12.40
C ASP A 93 2.21 -4.56 11.26
N TYR A 94 1.49 -5.66 11.07
CA TYR A 94 0.49 -5.78 10.01
C TYR A 94 -0.88 -5.18 10.39
N GLN A 95 -0.95 -4.33 11.41
CA GLN A 95 -2.18 -3.63 11.85
C GLN A 95 -2.23 -2.15 11.44
N PHE A 96 -1.33 -1.71 10.55
CA PHE A 96 -1.30 -0.35 9.96
C PHE A 96 -2.63 0.07 9.32
#